data_AF-A0A1Q8R117-F1
#
_entry.id   AF-A0A1Q8R117-F1
#
_cell.length_a   1.000
_cell.length_b   1.000
_cell.length_c   1.000
_cell.angle_alpha   90.00
_cell.angle_beta   90.00
_cell.angle_gamma   90.00
#
_symmetry.space_group_name_H-M   'P 1'
#
loop_
_entity.id
_entity.type
_entity.pdbx_description
1 polymer ?
#
loop_
_entity_poly.entity_id
_entity_poly.type
_entity_poly.pdbx_seq_one_letter_code
_entity_poly.pdbx_strand_id
1 'polypeptide(L)'
;MDEVLIGEVLRPHGNSGELKIYPLTTDPERFLKLQEVILRSGKIDQHFEIISARVQMDLVLLTLKGIESITQADKYRGWEVRIDRSEVPPLQEGWYYFELEGMQVYEGDILLGTLSQVLETGANDVYVVKGTKGELCVPALKSVVQKVDVSGRRMDVILPPGLLEG
;
A
#
# COMPACT_ATOMS: atom_id res chain seq x y z
N MET A 1 -9.27 -14.78 -3.74
CA MET A 1 -8.39 -13.65 -4.08
C MET A 1 -8.33 -12.76 -2.86
N ASP A 2 -7.14 -12.32 -2.50
CA ASP A 2 -6.95 -11.40 -1.37
C ASP A 2 -7.21 -9.99 -1.92
N GLU A 3 -8.24 -9.31 -1.41
CA GLU A 3 -8.69 -8.02 -1.95
C GLU A 3 -8.51 -6.92 -0.91
N VAL A 4 -8.02 -5.78 -1.36
CA VAL A 4 -7.78 -4.62 -0.51
C VAL A 4 -8.85 -3.56 -0.78
N LEU A 5 -9.51 -3.09 0.28
CA LEU A 5 -10.39 -1.93 0.23
C LEU A 5 -9.55 -0.65 0.10
N ILE A 6 -9.77 0.14 -0.95
CA ILE A 6 -8.97 1.34 -1.24
C ILE A 6 -9.80 2.61 -1.31
N GLY A 7 -11.13 2.53 -1.30
CA GLY A 7 -11.99 3.70 -1.35
C GLY A 7 -13.49 3.39 -1.30
N GLU A 8 -14.30 4.43 -1.41
CA GLU A 8 -15.76 4.35 -1.49
C GLU A 8 -16.29 5.28 -2.57
N VAL A 9 -17.27 4.81 -3.35
CA VAL A 9 -17.97 5.64 -4.33
C VAL A 9 -18.90 6.62 -3.61
N LEU A 10 -18.60 7.91 -3.65
CA LEU A 10 -19.45 8.94 -3.05
C LEU A 10 -20.69 9.24 -3.90
N ARG A 11 -20.45 9.51 -5.18
CA ARG A 11 -21.49 9.98 -6.13
C ARG A 11 -20.98 10.01 -7.57
N PRO A 12 -21.86 10.03 -8.56
CA PRO A 12 -21.49 10.37 -9.93
C PRO A 12 -20.91 11.78 -10.05
N HIS A 13 -20.08 11.98 -11.08
CA HIS A 13 -19.55 13.26 -11.51
C HIS A 13 -19.86 13.48 -13.00
N GLY A 14 -20.44 14.65 -13.31
CA GLY A 14 -20.85 14.97 -14.69
C GLY A 14 -21.91 14.02 -15.24
N ASN A 15 -22.08 14.06 -16.56
CA ASN A 15 -23.12 13.27 -17.26
C ASN A 15 -22.58 11.98 -17.90
N SER A 16 -21.25 11.84 -18.03
CA SER A 16 -20.58 10.77 -18.78
C SER A 16 -20.29 9.49 -17.98
N GLY A 17 -20.93 9.32 -16.81
CA GLY A 17 -20.78 8.10 -16.01
C GLY A 17 -19.53 8.03 -15.12
N GLU A 18 -18.80 9.12 -14.95
CA GLU A 18 -17.65 9.17 -14.06
C GLU A 18 -18.06 9.06 -12.59
N LEU A 19 -17.26 8.35 -11.79
CA LEU A 19 -17.49 8.14 -10.36
C LEU A 19 -16.54 9.00 -9.53
N LYS A 20 -17.10 9.70 -8.54
CA LYS A 20 -16.32 10.39 -7.52
C LYS A 20 -16.09 9.47 -6.33
N ILE A 21 -14.84 9.18 -6.04
CA ILE A 21 -14.37 8.23 -5.04
C ILE A 21 -13.72 8.98 -3.88
N TYR A 22 -14.03 8.57 -2.66
CA TYR A 22 -13.27 8.91 -1.47
C TYR A 22 -12.15 7.88 -1.29
N PRO A 23 -10.87 8.28 -1.40
CA PRO A 23 -9.75 7.37 -1.22
C PRO A 23 -9.55 7.04 0.26
N LEU A 24 -9.34 5.75 0.57
CA LEU A 24 -8.93 5.25 1.89
C LEU A 24 -7.41 5.04 1.94
N THR A 25 -6.67 5.97 1.36
CA THR A 25 -5.21 5.99 1.32
C THR A 25 -4.72 7.42 1.50
N THR A 26 -3.53 7.58 2.08
CA THR A 26 -2.86 8.89 2.22
C THR A 26 -2.26 9.40 0.90
N ASP A 27 -2.25 8.56 -0.15
CA ASP A 27 -1.69 8.86 -1.46
C ASP A 27 -2.70 8.52 -2.57
N PRO A 28 -3.62 9.44 -2.91
CA PRO A 28 -4.64 9.23 -3.94
C PRO A 28 -4.09 9.04 -5.35
N GLU A 29 -2.85 9.46 -5.63
CA GLU A 29 -2.25 9.33 -6.96
C GLU A 29 -2.02 7.87 -7.36
N ARG A 30 -2.06 6.93 -6.41
CA ARG A 30 -1.99 5.49 -6.68
C ARG A 30 -3.11 4.99 -7.59
N PHE A 31 -4.28 5.63 -7.57
CA PHE A 31 -5.38 5.29 -8.47
C PHE A 31 -5.04 5.50 -9.94
N LEU A 32 -4.07 6.36 -10.25
CA LEU A 32 -3.64 6.65 -11.63
C LEU A 32 -2.89 5.47 -12.29
N LYS A 33 -2.40 4.53 -11.48
CA LYS A 33 -1.60 3.37 -11.94
C LYS A 33 -2.41 2.08 -12.04
N LEU A 34 -3.65 2.07 -11.57
CA LEU A 34 -4.52 0.90 -11.58
C LEU A 34 -5.08 0.66 -12.98
N GLN A 35 -5.25 -0.62 -13.35
CA GLN A 35 -5.92 -1.00 -14.60
C GLN A 35 -7.34 -1.51 -14.37
N GLU A 36 -7.61 -2.10 -13.20
CA GLU A 36 -8.91 -2.65 -12.87
C GLU A 36 -9.31 -2.31 -11.43
N VAL A 37 -10.62 -2.28 -11.18
CA VAL A 37 -11.19 -2.21 -9.83
C VAL A 37 -12.36 -3.18 -9.70
N ILE A 38 -12.63 -3.54 -8.45
CA ILE A 38 -13.81 -4.28 -8.03
C ILE A 38 -14.70 -3.30 -7.27
N LEU A 39 -15.93 -3.11 -7.73
CA LEU A 39 -16.95 -2.40 -6.96
C LEU A 39 -17.77 -3.44 -6.18
N ARG A 40 -17.91 -3.25 -4.87
CA ARG A 40 -18.64 -4.18 -4.00
C ARG A 40 -19.70 -3.49 -3.14
N SER A 41 -20.86 -4.12 -3.01
CA SER A 41 -21.91 -3.78 -2.04
C SER A 41 -22.43 -5.04 -1.38
N GLY A 42 -22.02 -5.27 -0.14
CA GLY A 42 -22.36 -6.48 0.62
C GLY A 42 -21.80 -7.73 -0.05
N LYS A 43 -22.68 -8.58 -0.58
CA LYS A 43 -22.30 -9.84 -1.26
C LYS A 43 -22.20 -9.73 -2.78
N ILE A 44 -22.51 -8.56 -3.34
CA ILE A 44 -22.48 -8.33 -4.79
C ILE A 44 -21.20 -7.60 -5.13
N ASP A 45 -20.41 -8.16 -6.04
CA ASP A 45 -19.25 -7.51 -6.63
C ASP A 45 -19.34 -7.48 -8.16
N GLN A 46 -18.66 -6.49 -8.75
CA GLN A 46 -18.53 -6.30 -10.18
C GLN A 46 -17.14 -5.79 -10.50
N HIS A 47 -16.49 -6.41 -11.49
CA HIS A 47 -15.16 -6.04 -11.96
C HIS A 47 -15.26 -5.05 -13.11
N PHE A 48 -14.40 -4.05 -13.11
CA PHE A 48 -14.34 -3.02 -14.14
C PHE A 48 -12.91 -2.72 -14.56
N GLU A 49 -12.72 -2.61 -15.87
CA GLU A 49 -11.53 -1.98 -16.45
C GLU A 49 -11.62 -0.45 -16.26
N ILE A 50 -10.52 0.16 -15.82
CA ILE A 50 -10.38 1.59 -15.65
C ILE A 50 -9.99 2.21 -16.99
N ILE A 51 -10.82 3.12 -17.49
CA ILE A 51 -10.53 3.89 -18.71
C ILE A 51 -9.65 5.10 -18.39
N SER A 52 -9.91 5.76 -17.26
CA SER A 52 -9.09 6.88 -16.79
C SER A 52 -9.33 7.15 -15.31
N ALA A 53 -8.29 7.59 -14.62
CA ALA A 53 -8.37 8.13 -13.26
C ALA A 53 -7.76 9.54 -13.22
N ARG A 54 -8.33 10.43 -12.42
CA ARG A 54 -7.70 11.71 -12.07
C ARG A 54 -7.93 12.06 -10.61
N VAL A 55 -6.94 12.72 -10.00
CA VAL A 55 -7.05 13.25 -8.63
C VAL A 55 -7.52 14.70 -8.71
N GLN A 56 -8.51 15.05 -7.90
CA GLN A 56 -8.99 16.41 -7.74
C GLN A 56 -9.10 16.73 -6.25
N MET A 57 -8.14 17.51 -5.74
CA MET A 57 -7.92 17.70 -4.29
C MET A 57 -7.70 16.33 -3.64
N ASP A 58 -8.42 15.98 -2.58
CA ASP A 58 -8.28 14.69 -1.89
C ASP A 58 -9.26 13.62 -2.39
N LEU A 59 -9.83 13.78 -3.59
CA LEU A 59 -10.81 12.87 -4.17
C LEU A 59 -10.34 12.34 -5.52
N VAL A 60 -10.80 11.14 -5.87
CA VAL A 60 -10.49 10.51 -7.15
C VAL A 60 -11.73 10.54 -8.04
N LEU A 61 -11.52 10.85 -9.32
CA LEU A 61 -12.53 10.76 -10.36
C LEU A 61 -12.15 9.60 -11.28
N LEU A 62 -13.01 8.59 -11.35
CA LEU A 62 -12.75 7.32 -12.00
C LEU A 62 -13.76 7.07 -13.12
N THR A 63 -13.26 6.83 -14.32
CA THR A 63 -14.07 6.41 -15.47
C THR A 63 -13.86 4.92 -15.70
N LEU A 64 -14.96 4.17 -15.70
CA LEU A 64 -14.96 2.71 -15.81
C LEU A 64 -15.62 2.28 -17.11
N LYS A 65 -15.08 1.24 -17.74
CA LYS A 65 -15.63 0.70 -18.98
C LYS A 65 -17.06 0.19 -18.76
N GLY A 66 -17.99 0.62 -19.61
CA GLY A 66 -19.41 0.24 -19.53
C GLY A 66 -20.27 1.10 -18.59
N ILE A 67 -19.69 2.08 -17.88
CA ILE A 67 -20.44 3.11 -17.14
C ILE A 67 -20.31 4.44 -17.89
N GLU A 68 -21.28 4.76 -18.73
CA GLU A 68 -21.21 5.88 -19.69
C GLU A 68 -22.25 6.97 -19.41
N SER A 69 -23.07 6.79 -18.37
CA SER A 69 -24.13 7.72 -18.01
C SER A 69 -24.22 7.91 -16.50
N ILE A 70 -24.66 9.11 -16.09
CA ILE A 70 -24.93 9.43 -14.69
C ILE A 70 -25.88 8.42 -14.02
N THR A 71 -26.88 7.92 -14.74
CA THR A 71 -27.85 6.94 -14.23
C THR A 71 -27.22 5.57 -13.99
N GLN A 72 -26.28 5.14 -14.83
CA GLN A 72 -25.51 3.92 -14.58
C GLN A 72 -24.58 4.10 -13.37
N ALA A 73 -23.87 5.23 -13.33
CA ALA A 73 -22.94 5.56 -12.25
C ALA A 73 -23.62 5.63 -10.88
N ASP A 74 -24.84 6.18 -10.80
CA ASP A 74 -25.54 6.37 -9.53
C ASP A 74 -25.88 5.06 -8.82
N LYS A 75 -25.98 3.95 -9.56
CA LYS A 75 -26.20 2.61 -8.99
C LYS A 75 -25.09 2.16 -8.05
N TYR A 76 -23.88 2.71 -8.22
CA TYR A 76 -22.70 2.35 -7.46
C TYR A 76 -22.45 3.28 -6.27
N ARG A 77 -23.33 4.24 -6.01
CA ARG A 77 -23.22 5.12 -4.84
C ARG A 77 -23.15 4.30 -3.54
N GLY A 78 -22.16 4.60 -2.71
CA GLY A 78 -21.87 3.91 -1.45
C GLY A 78 -21.20 2.55 -1.62
N TRP A 79 -20.85 2.14 -2.85
CA TRP A 79 -20.14 0.89 -3.06
C TRP A 79 -18.67 1.06 -2.68
N GLU A 80 -18.10 0.00 -2.13
CA GLU A 80 -16.68 -0.12 -1.86
C GLU A 80 -15.90 -0.19 -3.18
N VAL A 81 -14.74 0.46 -3.24
CA VAL A 81 -13.76 0.31 -4.31
C VAL A 81 -12.62 -0.53 -3.79
N ARG A 82 -12.40 -1.69 -4.42
CA ARG A 82 -11.42 -2.68 -4.03
C ARG A 82 -10.53 -3.04 -5.22
N ILE A 83 -9.36 -3.59 -4.94
CA ILE A 83 -8.45 -4.14 -5.95
C ILE A 83 -7.95 -5.51 -5.49
N ASP A 84 -7.53 -6.34 -6.45
CA ASP A 84 -6.75 -7.51 -6.11
C ASP A 84 -5.43 -7.05 -5.46
N ARG A 85 -4.96 -7.76 -4.44
CA ARG A 85 -3.73 -7.42 -3.75
C ARG A 85 -2.50 -7.43 -4.66
N SER A 86 -2.53 -8.18 -5.75
CA SER A 86 -1.48 -8.18 -6.78
C SER A 86 -1.45 -6.91 -7.64
N GLU A 87 -2.58 -6.20 -7.73
CA GLU A 87 -2.72 -4.92 -8.47
C GLU A 87 -2.36 -3.70 -7.62
N VAL A 88 -2.09 -3.90 -6.33
CA VAL A 88 -1.56 -2.83 -5.47
C VAL A 88 -0.24 -2.35 -6.09
N PRO A 89 -0.16 -1.11 -6.60
CA PRO A 89 1.05 -0.66 -7.27
C PRO A 89 2.21 -0.80 -6.30
N PRO A 90 3.34 -1.41 -6.73
CA PRO A 90 4.53 -1.46 -5.90
C PRO A 90 4.86 -0.03 -5.49
N LEU A 91 5.04 0.18 -4.18
CA LEU A 91 5.41 1.45 -3.61
C LEU A 91 6.63 1.99 -4.38
N GLN A 92 6.55 3.24 -4.84
CA GLN A 92 7.66 3.87 -5.56
C GLN A 92 8.90 3.98 -4.65
N GLU A 93 8.69 4.00 -3.33
CA GLU A 93 9.62 3.62 -2.27
C GLU A 93 8.83 3.02 -1.09
N GLY A 94 9.22 1.85 -0.60
CA GLY A 94 8.70 1.27 0.65
C GLY A 94 8.06 -0.11 0.51
N TRP A 95 7.56 -0.62 1.63
CA TRP A 95 7.00 -1.97 1.81
C TRP A 95 5.87 -1.90 2.81
N TYR A 96 4.90 -2.79 2.74
CA TYR A 96 3.94 -2.94 3.84
C TYR A 96 4.62 -3.67 5.02
N TYR A 97 4.31 -3.28 6.26
CA TYR A 97 4.95 -3.88 7.44
C TYR A 97 4.79 -5.39 7.53
N PHE A 98 3.65 -5.93 7.10
CA PHE A 98 3.41 -7.37 7.07
C PHE A 98 4.30 -8.12 6.05
N GLU A 99 4.85 -7.43 5.05
CA GLU A 99 5.77 -8.03 4.07
C GLU A 99 7.18 -8.17 4.65
N LEU A 100 7.50 -7.31 5.61
CA LEU A 100 8.81 -7.24 6.26
C LEU A 100 8.94 -8.24 7.40
N GLU A 101 7.85 -8.57 8.09
CA GLU A 101 7.88 -9.46 9.24
C GLU A 101 8.44 -10.84 8.86
N GLY A 102 9.46 -11.28 9.59
CA GLY A 102 10.20 -12.51 9.37
C GLY A 102 11.31 -12.44 8.31
N MET A 103 11.66 -11.26 7.79
CA MET A 103 12.82 -11.08 6.90
C MET A 103 14.14 -11.18 7.67
N GLN A 104 15.18 -11.68 7.00
CA GLN A 104 16.54 -11.72 7.55
C GLN A 104 17.23 -10.37 7.33
N VAL A 105 17.78 -9.79 8.39
CA VAL A 105 18.43 -8.48 8.38
C VAL A 105 19.94 -8.63 8.46
N TYR A 106 20.67 -7.99 7.54
CA TYR A 106 22.10 -8.12 7.36
C TYR A 106 22.81 -6.77 7.41
N GLU A 107 24.04 -6.76 7.95
CA GLU A 107 25.01 -5.70 7.72
C GLU A 107 26.20 -6.29 6.96
N GLY A 108 26.30 -5.98 5.66
CA GLY A 108 27.21 -6.69 4.75
C GLY A 108 26.87 -8.19 4.67
N ASP A 109 27.83 -9.05 5.04
CA ASP A 109 27.65 -10.50 5.10
C ASP A 109 27.23 -11.02 6.48
N ILE A 110 27.08 -10.13 7.47
CA ILE A 110 26.78 -10.49 8.86
C ILE A 110 25.26 -10.51 9.05
N LEU A 111 24.71 -11.67 9.40
CA LEU A 111 23.30 -11.78 9.81
C LEU A 111 23.13 -11.16 11.21
N LEU A 112 22.36 -10.09 11.28
CA LEU A 112 21.98 -9.44 12.54
C LEU A 112 20.83 -10.18 13.23
N GLY A 113 19.88 -10.70 12.44
CA GLY A 113 18.76 -11.47 12.96
C GLY A 113 17.54 -11.46 12.05
N THR A 114 16.38 -11.71 12.65
CA THR A 114 15.10 -11.73 11.94
C THR A 114 14.21 -10.58 12.40
N LEU A 115 13.66 -9.82 11.46
CA LEU A 115 12.72 -8.75 11.75
C LEU A 115 11.45 -9.33 12.38
N SER A 116 11.18 -9.01 13.64
CA SER A 116 10.04 -9.55 14.39
C SER A 116 8.89 -8.56 14.52
N GLN A 117 9.17 -7.26 14.43
CA GLN A 117 8.15 -6.23 14.62
C GLN A 117 8.58 -4.92 13.98
N VAL A 118 7.61 -4.12 13.57
CA VAL A 118 7.78 -2.69 13.25
C VAL A 118 7.07 -1.87 14.32
N LEU A 119 7.78 -0.93 14.94
CA LEU A 119 7.27 0.01 15.93
C LEU A 119 7.08 1.38 15.29
N GLU A 120 5.85 1.87 15.23
CA GLU A 120 5.55 3.24 14.82
C GLU A 120 5.83 4.19 16.00
N THR A 121 6.81 5.08 15.84
CA THR A 121 7.21 6.01 16.92
C THR A 121 6.71 7.45 16.71
N GLY A 122 5.86 7.68 15.69
CA GLY A 122 5.33 8.99 15.33
C GLY A 122 6.31 9.92 14.63
N ALA A 123 7.62 9.63 14.69
CA ALA A 123 8.66 10.35 13.93
C ALA A 123 9.28 9.48 12.83
N ASN A 124 9.91 8.36 13.20
CA ASN A 124 10.43 7.36 12.25
C ASN A 124 10.16 5.96 12.80
N ASP A 125 9.78 5.02 11.94
CA ASP A 125 9.55 3.66 12.40
C ASP A 125 10.85 3.00 12.86
N VAL A 126 10.71 2.01 13.74
CA VAL A 126 11.82 1.23 14.27
C VAL A 126 11.55 -0.24 14.00
N TYR A 127 12.48 -0.90 13.33
CA TYR A 127 12.47 -2.34 13.11
C TYR A 127 13.09 -3.04 14.30
N VAL A 128 12.32 -3.92 14.94
CA VAL A 128 12.82 -4.80 16.00
C VAL A 128 13.33 -6.07 15.35
N VAL A 129 14.63 -6.30 15.47
CA VAL A 129 15.34 -7.44 14.90
C VAL A 129 15.77 -8.37 16.02
N LYS A 130 15.27 -9.60 16.02
CA LYS A 130 15.68 -10.64 16.97
C LYS A 130 16.96 -11.31 16.48
N GLY A 131 18.07 -10.92 17.08
CA GLY A 131 19.38 -11.51 16.87
C GLY A 131 19.71 -12.58 17.90
N THR A 132 20.87 -13.21 17.75
CA THR A 132 21.36 -14.24 18.68
C THR A 132 21.79 -13.67 20.04
N LYS A 133 22.11 -12.37 20.10
CA LYS A 133 22.55 -11.67 21.32
C LYS A 133 21.44 -10.87 22.01
N GLY A 134 20.25 -10.82 21.43
CA GLY A 134 19.14 -10.01 21.94
C GLY A 134 18.35 -9.33 20.83
N GLU A 135 17.47 -8.42 21.23
CA GLU A 135 16.72 -7.57 20.32
C GLU A 135 17.55 -6.34 19.93
N LEU A 136 17.55 -6.04 18.64
CA LEU A 136 18.19 -4.87 18.06
C LEU A 136 17.11 -3.95 17.47
N CYS A 137 17.14 -2.69 17.87
CA CYS A 137 16.28 -1.65 17.32
C CYS A 137 16.99 -0.96 16.16
N VAL A 138 16.53 -1.20 14.93
CA VAL A 138 17.08 -0.61 13.72
C VAL A 138 16.15 0.52 13.25
N PRO A 139 16.60 1.78 13.21
CA PRO A 139 15.80 2.88 12.67
C PRO A 139 15.47 2.64 11.19
N ALA A 140 14.20 2.78 10.80
CA ALA A 140 13.73 2.64 9.42
C ALA A 140 14.04 3.90 8.58
N LEU A 141 15.28 4.37 8.63
CA LEU A 141 15.77 5.55 7.92
C LEU A 141 16.39 5.13 6.59
N LYS A 142 16.26 5.96 5.55
CA LYS A 142 16.93 5.73 4.25
C LYS A 142 18.46 5.64 4.36
N SER A 143 19.05 6.30 5.35
CA SER A 143 20.49 6.22 5.63
C SER A 143 20.91 4.92 6.29
N VAL A 144 19.98 4.17 6.88
CA VAL A 144 20.23 2.91 7.59
C VAL A 144 19.83 1.73 6.71
N VAL A 145 18.60 1.72 6.18
CA VAL A 145 18.06 0.64 5.34
C VAL A 145 18.50 0.86 3.89
N GLN A 146 19.49 0.09 3.44
CA GLN A 146 20.11 0.26 2.12
C GLN A 146 19.34 -0.46 1.02
N LYS A 147 18.87 -1.67 1.32
CA LYS A 147 18.17 -2.52 0.36
C LYS A 147 17.19 -3.42 1.08
N VAL A 148 16.06 -3.66 0.47
CA VAL A 148 15.09 -4.64 0.92
C VAL A 148 14.69 -5.46 -0.30
N ASP A 149 14.74 -6.77 -0.16
CA ASP A 149 14.32 -7.75 -1.15
C ASP A 149 13.25 -8.62 -0.49
N VAL A 150 11.98 -8.23 -0.65
CA VAL A 150 10.85 -8.98 -0.08
C VAL A 150 10.74 -10.37 -0.67
N SER A 151 11.04 -10.54 -1.97
CA SER A 151 10.99 -11.85 -2.62
C SER A 151 12.05 -12.81 -2.08
N GLY A 152 13.27 -12.31 -1.88
CA GLY A 152 14.40 -13.03 -1.30
C GLY A 152 14.41 -13.05 0.24
N ARG A 153 13.45 -12.39 0.90
CA ARG A 153 13.32 -12.27 2.36
C ARG A 153 14.58 -11.74 3.05
N ARG A 154 15.27 -10.80 2.39
CA ARG A 154 16.52 -10.18 2.88
C ARG A 154 16.42 -8.66 2.95
N MET A 155 16.91 -8.08 4.04
CA MET A 155 17.07 -6.64 4.26
C MET A 155 18.53 -6.34 4.57
N ASP A 156 19.15 -5.43 3.82
CA ASP A 156 20.52 -4.96 4.05
C ASP A 156 20.50 -3.58 4.70
N VAL A 157 21.23 -3.45 5.80
CA VAL A 157 21.33 -2.23 6.61
C VAL A 157 22.79 -1.82 6.83
N ILE A 158 23.01 -0.55 7.16
CA ILE A 158 24.26 -0.02 7.70
C ILE A 158 23.92 0.67 9.01
N LEU A 159 24.39 0.11 10.13
CA LEU A 159 24.10 0.65 11.44
C LEU A 159 25.05 1.82 11.73
N PRO A 160 24.58 2.91 12.35
CA PRO A 160 25.46 3.96 12.84
C PRO A 160 26.40 3.40 13.93
N PRO A 161 27.64 3.92 14.02
CA PRO A 161 28.59 3.51 15.06
C PRO A 161 27.98 3.63 16.47
N GLY A 162 28.16 2.60 17.31
CA GLY A 162 27.70 2.58 18.71
C GLY A 162 26.31 1.98 18.97
N LEU A 163 25.56 1.57 17.93
CA LEU A 163 24.21 0.98 18.12
C LEU A 163 24.24 -0.47 18.65
N LEU A 164 25.35 -1.20 18.44
CA LEU A 164 25.54 -2.59 18.88
C LEU A 164 26.19 -2.72 20.26
N GLU A 165 26.55 -1.61 20.91
CA GLU A 165 27.35 -1.59 22.15
C GLU A 165 26.52 -1.43 23.43
N GLY A 166 25.21 -1.68 23.37
CA GLY A 166 24.27 -1.61 24.51
C GLY A 166 23.97 -2.94 25.14
#